data_AF-A0AAU9T3P3-F1
#
_entry.id   AF-A0AAU9T3P3-F1
#
_cell.length_a   1.000
_cell.length_b   1.000
_cell.length_c   1.000
_cell.angle_alpha   90.00
_cell.angle_beta   90.00
_cell.angle_gamma   90.00
#
_symmetry.space_group_name_H-M   'P 1'
#
loop_
_entity.id
_entity.type
_entity.pdbx_description
1 polymer ?
#
loop_
_entity_poly.entity_id
_entity_poly.type
_entity_poly.pdbx_seq_one_letter_code
_entity_poly.pdbx_strand_id
1 'polypeptide(L)'
;MTELQMDVETNTSTQESLPKPQAMYRCKKCRRIVAIEENVVPHEPGKGEECFAWKKRSGNSVQVQCSSIFVEPMKWMQTIHDGSVEEKLLCLGCNARLGYFNWAGMQCSCGAWVNPAFQLHKSRLDECKSEPNPNPNLETV
;
A
#
# COMPACT_ATOMS: atom_id res chain seq x y z
N MET A 1 22.22 -1.92 -49.17
CA MET A 1 21.58 -0.61 -48.90
C MET A 1 20.37 -0.91 -48.04
N THR A 2 20.30 -0.68 -46.75
CA THR A 2 21.24 -0.37 -45.66
C THR A 2 20.40 -0.65 -44.41
N GLU A 3 20.97 -1.32 -43.42
CA GLU A 3 20.37 -1.52 -42.10
C GLU A 3 20.01 -0.16 -41.49
N LEU A 4 18.82 -0.06 -40.89
CA LEU A 4 18.51 1.02 -39.96
C LEU A 4 18.23 0.39 -38.59
N GLN A 5 19.33 0.17 -37.89
CA GLN A 5 19.41 0.19 -36.44
C GLN A 5 18.84 1.52 -35.94
N MET A 6 17.93 1.49 -34.97
CA MET A 6 17.58 2.67 -34.18
C MET A 6 18.09 2.45 -32.76
N ASP A 7 19.23 3.06 -32.47
CA ASP A 7 19.69 3.31 -31.11
C ASP A 7 19.14 4.69 -30.73
N VAL A 8 18.34 4.78 -29.66
CA VAL A 8 18.07 6.07 -29.01
C VAL A 8 18.44 5.97 -27.55
N GLU A 9 19.46 6.77 -27.28
CA GLU A 9 20.18 7.01 -26.07
C GLU A 9 19.26 7.43 -24.91
N THR A 10 19.65 6.91 -23.75
CA THR A 10 19.50 7.47 -22.40
C THR A 10 19.05 8.93 -22.37
N ASN A 11 17.85 9.19 -21.85
CA ASN A 11 17.56 10.50 -21.25
C ASN A 11 17.12 10.33 -19.80
N THR A 12 18.11 10.53 -18.96
CA THR A 12 18.06 10.78 -17.53
C THR A 12 16.92 11.75 -17.19
N SER A 13 15.95 11.28 -16.41
CA SER A 13 15.17 12.17 -15.55
C SER A 13 15.17 11.58 -14.15
N THR A 14 16.34 11.64 -13.53
CA THR A 14 16.49 11.54 -12.08
C THR A 14 15.81 12.77 -11.48
N GLN A 15 14.51 12.69 -11.26
CA GLN A 15 13.81 13.68 -10.45
C GLN A 15 14.20 13.41 -9.00
N GLU A 16 15.19 14.15 -8.51
CA GLU A 16 15.51 14.23 -7.08
C GLU A 16 14.33 14.88 -6.36
N SER A 17 13.33 14.08 -6.03
CA SER A 17 12.26 14.49 -5.12
C SER A 17 12.87 14.67 -3.73
N LEU A 18 12.62 15.83 -3.11
CA LEU A 18 12.82 16.08 -1.68
C LEU A 18 12.48 14.80 -0.87
N PRO A 19 13.26 14.44 0.17
CA PRO A 19 13.02 13.23 0.93
C PRO A 19 11.66 13.35 1.62
N LYS A 20 10.64 12.79 0.98
CA LYS A 20 9.28 12.72 1.50
C LYS A 20 9.32 11.78 2.71
N PRO A 21 8.64 12.11 3.82
CA PRO A 21 8.57 11.19 4.95
C PRO A 21 8.09 9.84 4.44
N GLN A 22 8.90 8.80 4.59
CA GLN A 22 8.61 7.47 4.09
C GLN A 22 7.98 6.66 5.22
N ALA A 23 6.68 6.37 5.12
CA ALA A 23 6.03 5.46 6.05
C ALA A 23 6.45 4.01 5.76
N MET A 24 6.78 3.25 6.80
CA MET A 24 7.05 1.81 6.74
C MET A 24 6.04 1.07 7.60
N TYR A 25 5.48 0.00 7.04
CA TYR A 25 4.51 -0.84 7.73
C TYR A 25 5.17 -2.13 8.18
N ARG A 26 5.09 -2.39 9.48
CA ARG A 26 5.69 -3.56 10.13
C ARG A 26 4.61 -4.47 10.67
N CYS A 27 4.84 -5.79 10.62
CA CYS A 27 3.98 -6.74 11.31
C CYS A 27 4.00 -6.48 12.81
N LYS A 28 2.83 -6.30 13.42
CA LYS A 28 2.71 -6.00 14.86
C LYS A 28 3.26 -7.09 15.78
N LYS A 29 3.28 -8.35 15.33
CA LYS A 29 3.77 -9.50 16.11
C LYS A 29 5.29 -9.65 16.09
N CYS A 30 5.94 -9.49 14.94
CA CYS A 30 7.38 -9.78 14.79
C CYS A 30 8.21 -8.60 14.28
N ARG A 31 7.60 -7.43 14.05
CA ARG A 31 8.22 -6.18 13.59
C ARG A 31 8.93 -6.24 12.24
N ARG A 32 8.81 -7.35 11.50
CA ARG A 32 9.25 -7.48 10.10
C ARG A 32 8.50 -6.47 9.22
N ILE A 33 9.21 -5.78 8.34
CA ILE A 33 8.63 -4.88 7.35
C ILE A 33 7.81 -5.70 6.35
N VAL A 34 6.59 -5.26 6.06
CA VAL A 34 5.65 -5.97 5.17
C VAL A 34 5.21 -5.12 3.98
N ALA A 35 5.30 -3.79 4.09
CA ALA A 35 5.07 -2.83 3.01
C ALA A 35 5.76 -1.50 3.34
N ILE A 36 6.05 -0.70 2.33
CA ILE A 36 6.41 0.72 2.45
C ILE A 36 5.31 1.59 1.84
N GLU A 37 5.35 2.89 2.09
CA GLU A 37 4.38 3.86 1.58
C GLU A 37 4.23 3.82 0.06
N GLU A 38 5.32 3.62 -0.67
CA GLU A 38 5.32 3.49 -2.14
C GLU A 38 4.51 2.28 -2.62
N ASN A 39 4.34 1.25 -1.80
CA ASN A 39 3.50 0.11 -2.15
C ASN A 39 2.01 0.38 -1.90
N VAL A 40 1.65 1.43 -1.17
CA VAL A 40 0.27 1.69 -0.78
C VAL A 40 -0.50 2.25 -1.98
N VAL A 41 -1.59 1.58 -2.33
CA VAL A 41 -2.52 2.03 -3.35
C VAL A 41 -3.58 2.92 -2.67
N PRO A 42 -3.59 4.23 -2.92
CA PRO A 42 -4.64 5.10 -2.41
C PRO A 42 -5.96 4.80 -3.13
N HIS A 43 -7.07 4.96 -2.40
CA HIS A 43 -8.40 4.97 -3.00
C HIS A 43 -9.20 6.13 -2.43
N GLU A 44 -10.07 6.71 -3.25
CA GLU A 44 -11.00 7.72 -2.80
C GLU A 44 -12.06 7.05 -1.89
N PRO A 45 -12.37 7.62 -0.71
CA PRO A 45 -13.43 7.11 0.13
C PRO A 45 -14.75 7.03 -0.65
N GLY A 46 -15.41 5.86 -0.61
CA GLY A 46 -16.74 5.70 -1.18
C GLY A 46 -17.80 6.44 -0.35
N LYS A 47 -19.10 6.17 -0.60
CA LYS A 47 -20.22 6.77 0.15
C LYS A 47 -20.34 6.29 1.60
N GLY A 48 -19.27 5.77 2.21
CA GLY A 48 -19.24 5.39 3.61
C GLY A 48 -20.29 4.33 3.97
N GLU A 49 -20.96 4.55 5.11
CA GLU A 49 -22.02 3.66 5.62
C GLU A 49 -23.20 3.49 4.64
N GLU A 50 -23.40 4.42 3.70
CA GLU A 50 -24.48 4.34 2.71
C GLU A 50 -24.27 3.21 1.69
N CYS A 51 -23.01 2.80 1.46
CA CYS A 51 -22.69 1.63 0.65
C CYS A 51 -22.92 0.31 1.39
N PHE A 52 -23.13 0.33 2.71
CA PHE A 52 -23.42 -0.85 3.52
C PHE A 52 -24.92 -0.87 3.82
N ALA A 53 -25.67 -1.68 3.07
CA ALA A 53 -27.14 -1.72 3.09
C ALA A 53 -27.79 -1.77 4.49
N TRP A 54 -27.08 -2.28 5.51
CA TRP A 54 -27.58 -2.40 6.89
C TRP A 54 -27.18 -1.25 7.84
N LYS A 55 -26.19 -0.41 7.49
CA LYS A 55 -25.65 0.67 8.35
C LYS A 55 -26.17 2.06 8.00
N LYS A 56 -27.35 2.15 7.40
CA LYS A 56 -27.97 3.42 7.03
C LYS A 56 -28.53 4.16 8.27
N ARG A 57 -27.69 4.61 9.22
CA ARG A 57 -28.15 5.26 10.46
C ARG A 57 -27.57 6.63 10.81
N SER A 58 -26.53 7.13 10.15
CA SER A 58 -25.99 8.44 10.52
C SER A 58 -25.54 9.25 9.31
N GLY A 59 -26.34 10.23 8.90
CA GLY A 59 -26.05 11.15 7.79
C GLY A 59 -25.00 12.21 8.14
N ASN A 60 -23.85 11.81 8.70
CA ASN A 60 -22.76 12.73 9.01
C ASN A 60 -21.56 12.41 8.11
N SER A 61 -21.21 13.35 7.22
CA SER A 61 -20.08 13.28 6.28
C SER A 61 -18.74 13.45 7.00
N VAL A 62 -18.49 12.64 8.03
CA VAL A 62 -17.17 12.57 8.65
C VAL A 62 -16.26 11.83 7.69
N GLN A 63 -15.10 12.41 7.35
CA GLN A 63 -14.05 11.77 6.55
C GLN A 63 -13.80 10.35 7.07
N VAL A 64 -14.27 9.34 6.32
CA VAL A 64 -14.26 7.95 6.77
C VAL A 64 -12.82 7.44 6.72
N GLN A 65 -12.21 7.26 7.89
CA GLN A 65 -10.87 6.69 7.99
C GLN A 65 -10.92 5.19 7.71
N CYS A 66 -10.18 4.74 6.69
CA CYS A 66 -10.13 3.33 6.31
C CYS A 66 -9.43 2.49 7.38
N SER A 67 -10.03 1.35 7.74
CA SER A 67 -9.50 0.39 8.74
C SER A 67 -8.29 -0.41 8.26
N SER A 68 -8.04 -0.38 6.96
CA SER A 68 -7.01 -1.18 6.29
C SER A 68 -6.32 -0.32 5.24
N ILE A 69 -5.07 -0.67 4.94
CA ILE A 69 -4.36 -0.15 3.76
C ILE A 69 -4.48 -1.17 2.64
N PHE A 70 -4.40 -0.69 1.40
CA PHE A 70 -4.32 -1.52 0.23
C PHE A 70 -2.94 -1.34 -0.38
N VAL A 71 -2.37 -2.41 -0.90
CA VAL A 71 -1.02 -2.38 -1.47
C VAL A 71 -0.99 -2.99 -2.86
N GLU A 72 0.04 -2.68 -3.62
CA GLU A 72 0.33 -3.40 -4.86
C GLU A 72 0.75 -4.86 -4.56
N PRO A 73 0.48 -5.80 -5.48
CA PRO A 73 0.89 -7.19 -5.30
C PRO A 73 2.42 -7.32 -5.22
N MET A 74 2.95 -7.68 -4.06
CA MET A 74 4.41 -7.82 -3.85
C MET A 74 4.89 -9.26 -4.07
N LYS A 75 6.17 -9.45 -4.41
CA LYS A 75 6.80 -10.77 -4.65
C LYS A 75 6.54 -11.79 -3.52
N TRP A 76 6.51 -11.33 -2.27
CA TRP A 76 6.24 -12.20 -1.11
C TRP A 76 4.78 -12.64 -0.98
N MET A 77 3.84 -11.90 -1.60
CA MET A 77 2.42 -12.25 -1.69
C MET A 77 2.16 -13.11 -2.93
N GLN A 78 3.00 -12.98 -3.96
CA GLN A 78 2.86 -13.71 -5.21
C GLN A 78 3.14 -15.21 -5.05
N THR A 79 3.88 -15.68 -4.03
CA THR A 79 4.01 -17.13 -3.75
C THR A 79 2.69 -17.82 -3.41
N ILE A 80 1.58 -17.09 -3.35
CA ILE A 80 0.22 -17.61 -3.41
C ILE A 80 -0.13 -17.95 -4.86
N HIS A 81 0.68 -18.81 -5.48
CA HIS A 81 0.43 -19.36 -6.81
C HIS A 81 -0.12 -20.78 -6.64
N ASP A 82 -1.44 -20.93 -6.72
CA ASP A 82 -2.11 -22.14 -7.24
C ASP A 82 -3.62 -21.91 -7.40
N GLY A 83 -4.02 -21.11 -8.39
CA GLY A 83 -5.43 -21.00 -8.82
C GLY A 83 -6.41 -20.30 -7.86
N SER A 84 -5.98 -19.88 -6.67
CA SER A 84 -6.85 -19.18 -5.71
C SER A 84 -7.11 -17.72 -6.12
N VAL A 85 -8.38 -17.36 -6.20
CA VAL A 85 -8.85 -15.99 -6.49
C VAL A 85 -8.79 -15.09 -5.26
N GLU A 86 -8.94 -15.68 -4.07
CA GLU A 86 -8.94 -15.01 -2.77
C GLU A 86 -8.23 -15.89 -1.73
N GLU A 87 -7.32 -15.32 -0.94
CA GLU A 87 -6.63 -16.03 0.14
C GLU A 87 -6.11 -15.09 1.24
N LYS A 88 -5.63 -15.68 2.34
CA LYS A 88 -5.06 -14.94 3.49
C LYS A 88 -3.64 -14.46 3.22
N LEU A 89 -3.36 -13.21 3.59
CA LEU A 89 -2.00 -12.67 3.61
C LEU A 89 -1.37 -12.93 4.98
N LEU A 90 -0.35 -13.81 5.00
CA LEU A 90 0.39 -14.21 6.19
C LEU A 90 1.75 -13.52 6.24
N CYS A 91 2.17 -13.12 7.44
CA CYS A 91 3.51 -12.59 7.63
C CYS A 91 4.56 -13.70 7.46
N LEU A 92 5.52 -13.51 6.54
CA LEU A 92 6.65 -14.44 6.34
C LEU A 92 7.53 -14.67 7.59
N GLY A 93 7.43 -13.82 8.61
CA GLY A 93 8.27 -13.92 9.81
C GLY A 93 7.67 -14.72 10.95
N CYS A 94 6.36 -14.71 11.10
CA CYS A 94 5.69 -15.28 12.26
C CYS A 94 4.36 -15.97 11.96
N ASN A 95 4.06 -16.10 10.67
CA ASN A 95 2.83 -16.67 10.12
C ASN A 95 1.53 -16.03 10.62
N ALA A 96 1.60 -14.84 11.23
CA ALA A 96 0.43 -14.12 11.68
C ALA A 96 -0.35 -13.57 10.49
N ARG A 97 -1.69 -13.63 10.56
CA ARG A 97 -2.56 -13.05 9.53
C ARG A 97 -2.49 -11.53 9.56
N LEU A 98 -2.09 -10.94 8.43
CA LEU A 98 -2.02 -9.49 8.23
C LEU A 98 -3.26 -8.95 7.52
N GLY A 99 -3.87 -9.77 6.65
CA GLY A 99 -5.08 -9.43 5.92
C GLY A 99 -5.42 -10.49 4.88
N TYR A 100 -5.93 -10.05 3.73
CA TYR A 100 -6.44 -10.91 2.65
C TYR A 100 -6.16 -10.25 1.29
N PHE A 101 -6.11 -11.05 0.24
CA PHE A 101 -6.20 -10.53 -1.11
C PHE A 101 -7.38 -11.15 -1.86
N ASN A 102 -7.91 -10.41 -2.83
CA ASN A 102 -8.89 -10.88 -3.80
C ASN A 102 -8.59 -10.24 -5.16
N TRP A 103 -8.35 -11.07 -6.18
CA TRP A 103 -8.05 -10.62 -7.54
C TRP A 103 -9.23 -9.96 -8.26
N ALA A 104 -10.47 -10.35 -7.93
CA ALA A 104 -11.68 -9.69 -8.40
C ALA A 104 -11.91 -8.34 -7.69
N GLY A 105 -11.17 -8.07 -6.62
CA GLY A 105 -11.28 -6.86 -5.82
C GLY A 105 -12.13 -7.05 -4.58
N MET A 106 -12.21 -6.01 -3.74
CA MET A 106 -13.02 -6.04 -2.52
C MET A 106 -13.50 -4.64 -2.14
N GLN A 107 -14.58 -4.60 -1.36
CA GLN A 107 -15.09 -3.36 -0.79
C GLN A 107 -14.29 -2.95 0.46
N CYS A 108 -13.76 -1.74 0.47
CA CYS A 108 -13.14 -1.13 1.64
C CYS A 108 -14.19 -0.72 2.68
N SER A 109 -13.80 -0.55 3.95
CA SER A 109 -14.68 -0.05 5.01
C SER A 109 -15.24 1.36 4.76
N CYS A 110 -14.66 2.13 3.85
CA CYS A 110 -15.21 3.40 3.38
C CYS A 110 -16.26 3.25 2.26
N GLY A 111 -16.52 2.02 1.80
CA GLY A 111 -17.45 1.74 0.71
C GLY A 111 -16.84 1.72 -0.69
N ALA A 112 -15.58 2.14 -0.87
CA ALA A 112 -14.88 2.10 -2.15
C ALA A 112 -14.60 0.66 -2.60
N TRP A 113 -14.73 0.38 -3.91
CA TRP A 113 -14.29 -0.88 -4.50
C TRP A 113 -12.82 -0.75 -4.91
N VAL A 114 -11.96 -1.65 -4.41
CA VAL A 114 -10.53 -1.67 -4.75
C VAL A 114 -10.24 -2.91 -5.59
N ASN A 115 -9.59 -2.74 -6.74
CA ASN A 115 -9.19 -3.84 -7.64
C ASN A 115 -7.79 -3.58 -8.25
N PRO A 116 -6.88 -4.57 -8.22
CA PRO A 116 -6.94 -5.78 -7.42
C PRO A 116 -6.84 -5.43 -5.92
N ALA A 117 -7.43 -6.24 -5.05
CA ALA A 117 -7.44 -5.92 -3.63
C ALA A 117 -6.41 -6.73 -2.86
N PHE A 118 -5.33 -6.10 -2.42
CA PHE A 118 -4.40 -6.69 -1.44
C PHE A 118 -4.49 -5.88 -0.15
N GLN A 119 -5.33 -6.34 0.76
CA GLN A 119 -5.70 -5.62 1.97
C GLN A 119 -4.83 -6.04 3.15
N LEU A 120 -4.23 -5.07 3.84
CA LEU A 120 -3.57 -5.26 5.12
C LEU A 120 -4.30 -4.47 6.22
N HIS A 121 -4.69 -5.14 7.29
CA HIS A 121 -5.42 -4.51 8.38
C HIS A 121 -4.49 -3.67 9.25
N LYS A 122 -4.83 -2.39 9.47
CA LYS A 122 -4.03 -1.48 10.33
C LYS A 122 -3.89 -2.02 11.76
N SER A 123 -4.88 -2.75 12.27
CA SER A 123 -4.82 -3.37 13.60
C SER A 123 -3.73 -4.45 13.76
N ARG A 124 -3.22 -4.98 12.64
CA ARG A 124 -2.17 -6.01 12.58
C ARG A 124 -0.80 -5.43 12.18
N LEU A 125 -0.74 -4.13 11.94
CA LEU A 125 0.46 -3.42 11.51
C LEU A 125 0.87 -2.35 12.54
N ASP A 126 2.15 -2.01 12.53
CA ASP A 126 2.68 -0.79 13.11
C ASP A 126 3.20 0.10 11.98
N GLU A 127 2.81 1.37 11.98
CA GLU A 127 3.29 2.39 11.04
C GLU A 127 4.46 3.13 11.69
N CYS A 128 5.62 3.14 11.03
CA CYS A 128 6.79 3.90 11.43
C CYS A 128 7.06 4.97 10.37
N LYS A 129 7.16 6.23 10.77
CA LYS A 129 7.53 7.33 9.87
C LYS A 129 9.00 7.69 10.13
N SER A 130 9.83 7.70 9.10
CA SER A 130 11.13 8.35 9.19
C SER A 130 10.96 9.80 8.77
N GLU A 131 11.15 10.73 9.71
CA GLU A 131 11.33 12.13 9.35
C GLU A 131 12.64 12.28 8.56
N PRO A 132 12.67 13.07 7.47
CA PRO A 132 13.92 13.40 6.81
C PRO A 132 14.79 14.18 7.79
N ASN A 133 15.98 13.64 8.10
CA ASN A 133 16.91 14.23 9.05
C ASN A 133 17.37 15.62 8.55
N PRO A 134 17.05 16.73 9.25
CA PRO A 134 17.54 18.05 8.84
C PRO A 134 18.95 18.25 9.42
N ASN A 135 19.98 17.76 8.74
CA ASN A 135 21.36 18.13 9.06
C ASN A 135 21.95 19.07 7.99
N PRO A 136 21.90 20.40 8.21
CA PRO A 136 22.75 21.35 7.51
C PRO A 136 24.11 21.41 8.22
N ASN A 137 25.06 20.56 7.83
CA ASN A 137 26.47 20.84 8.10
C ASN A 137 26.95 21.86 7.06
N LEU A 138 26.87 23.15 7.40
CA LEU A 138 27.66 24.19 6.74
C LEU A 138 29.05 24.16 7.39
N GLU A 139 30.03 23.72 6.62
CA GLU A 139 31.43 23.62 7.01
C GLU A 139 31.96 24.98 7.49
N THR A 140 32.58 24.97 8.66
CA THR A 140 33.48 26.03 9.12
C THR A 140 34.85 25.76 8.53
N VAL A 141 35.33 26.57 7.58
CA VAL A 141 36.70 27.14 7.49
C VAL A 141 36.64 28.41 6.65
#